data_AF-A0A4P7H9L0-F1
#
_entry.id   AF-A0A4P7H9L0-F1
#
_cell.length_a   1.000
_cell.length_b   1.000
_cell.length_c   1.000
_cell.angle_alpha   90.00
_cell.angle_beta   90.00
_cell.angle_gamma   90.00
#
_symmetry.space_group_name_H-M   'P 1'
#
loop_
_entity.id
_entity.type
_entity.pdbx_description
1 polymer ?
#
loop_
_entity_poly.entity_id
_entity_poly.type
_entity_poly.pdbx_seq_one_letter_code
_entity_poly.pdbx_strand_id
1 'polypeptide(L)'
;MPTAQTLDDLPDWARDEIKSLRKESAGYRTRATEAEQALDAAQTAATAQVTAFETQIAELESTRTALEADKARTQLAIDRGLPLTVKDAAGESVSVTSLIVGQTDDERAASANALVALLGSGADSVPPDPAQSAAPVADSRADLANAFFTAAGAE
;
A
#
# COMPACT_ATOMS: atom_id res chain seq x y z
N MET A 1 -13.64 -88.14 0.80
CA MET A 1 -13.96 -86.70 0.65
C MET A 1 -14.26 -86.16 2.04
N PRO A 2 -13.41 -85.30 2.63
CA PRO A 2 -13.79 -84.65 3.88
C PRO A 2 -14.95 -83.69 3.60
N THR A 3 -16.09 -83.89 4.26
CA THR A 3 -17.24 -82.98 4.21
C THR A 3 -16.85 -81.68 4.91
N ALA A 4 -17.03 -80.54 4.24
CA ALA A 4 -16.81 -79.24 4.85
C ALA A 4 -17.76 -79.09 6.05
N GLN A 5 -17.20 -78.85 7.24
CA GLN A 5 -18.01 -78.54 8.43
C GLN A 5 -18.83 -77.29 8.16
N THR A 6 -20.15 -77.39 8.34
CA THR A 6 -21.05 -76.26 8.18
C THR A 6 -21.09 -75.44 9.47
N LEU A 7 -21.55 -74.19 9.40
CA LEU A 7 -21.62 -73.31 10.59
C LEU A 7 -22.47 -73.94 11.72
N ASP A 8 -23.40 -74.83 11.35
CA ASP A 8 -24.30 -75.52 12.27
C ASP A 8 -23.66 -76.71 12.98
N ASP A 9 -22.53 -77.21 12.48
CA ASP A 9 -21.76 -78.32 13.09
C ASP A 9 -20.80 -77.84 14.19
N LEU A 10 -20.70 -76.52 14.41
CA LEU A 10 -19.83 -75.92 15.42
C LEU A 10 -20.49 -75.86 16.80
N PRO A 11 -19.72 -76.02 17.88
CA PRO A 11 -20.20 -75.77 19.24
C PRO A 11 -20.72 -74.34 19.42
N ASP A 12 -21.69 -74.15 20.32
CA ASP A 12 -22.34 -72.86 20.58
C ASP A 12 -21.35 -71.72 20.84
N TRP A 13 -20.32 -71.97 21.67
CA TRP A 13 -19.29 -70.98 21.99
C TRP A 13 -18.55 -70.46 20.74
N ALA A 14 -18.30 -71.33 19.75
CA ALA A 14 -17.60 -70.96 18.53
C ALA A 14 -18.51 -70.18 17.58
N ARG A 15 -19.80 -70.52 17.53
CA ARG A 15 -20.79 -69.78 16.75
C ARG A 15 -20.98 -68.37 17.28
N ASP A 16 -21.01 -68.21 18.60
CA ASP A 16 -21.18 -66.91 19.24
C ASP A 16 -19.92 -66.04 19.11
N GLU A 17 -18.72 -66.62 19.20
CA GLU A 17 -17.48 -65.91 18.92
C GLU A 17 -17.42 -65.40 17.48
N ILE A 18 -17.79 -66.23 16.48
CA ILE A 18 -17.86 -65.81 15.08
C ILE A 18 -18.86 -64.65 14.89
N LYS A 19 -20.03 -64.69 15.53
CA LYS A 19 -21.01 -63.59 15.48
C LYS A 19 -20.43 -62.31 16.12
N SER A 20 -19.75 -62.45 17.26
CA SER A 20 -19.09 -61.33 17.95
C SER A 20 -18.04 -60.66 17.05
N LEU A 21 -17.12 -61.45 16.50
CA LEU A 21 -16.08 -60.98 15.59
C LEU A 21 -16.64 -60.32 14.32
N ARG A 22 -17.74 -60.86 13.78
CA ARG A 22 -18.43 -60.24 12.64
C ARG A 22 -19.02 -58.88 12.99
N LYS A 23 -19.64 -58.76 14.17
CA LYS A 23 -20.19 -57.49 14.67
C LYS A 23 -19.07 -56.47 14.91
N GLU A 24 -17.97 -56.90 15.50
CA GLU A 24 -16.81 -56.05 15.75
C GLU A 24 -16.19 -55.56 14.43
N SER A 25 -16.01 -56.49 13.47
CA SER A 25 -15.50 -56.18 12.12
C SER A 25 -16.40 -55.19 11.37
N ALA A 26 -17.72 -55.36 11.46
CA ALA A 26 -18.67 -54.40 10.88
C ALA A 26 -18.51 -53.02 11.55
N GLY A 27 -18.38 -52.99 12.88
CA GLY A 27 -18.15 -51.75 13.62
C GLY A 27 -16.81 -51.07 13.29
N TYR A 28 -15.75 -51.82 13.00
CA TYR A 28 -14.49 -51.25 12.52
C TYR A 28 -14.62 -50.66 11.12
N ARG A 29 -15.34 -51.32 10.21
CA ARG A 29 -15.56 -50.80 8.86
C ARG A 29 -16.31 -49.47 8.90
N THR A 30 -17.37 -49.38 9.70
CA THR A 30 -18.11 -48.12 9.89
C THR A 30 -17.20 -47.02 10.42
N ARG A 31 -16.46 -47.29 11.50
CA ARG A 31 -15.54 -46.31 12.10
C ARG A 31 -14.42 -45.88 11.15
N ALA A 32 -13.91 -46.79 10.33
CA ALA A 32 -12.90 -46.47 9.32
C ALA A 32 -13.48 -45.51 8.26
N THR A 33 -14.66 -45.82 7.72
CA THR A 33 -15.34 -44.96 6.76
C THR A 33 -15.69 -43.59 7.35
N GLU A 34 -16.16 -43.53 8.59
CA GLU A 34 -16.44 -42.25 9.27
C GLU A 34 -15.15 -41.42 9.48
N ALA A 35 -14.04 -42.07 9.85
CA ALA A 35 -12.75 -41.41 10.01
C ALA A 35 -12.19 -40.88 8.68
N GLU A 36 -12.32 -41.64 7.59
CA GLU A 36 -11.95 -41.21 6.24
C GLU A 36 -12.78 -39.99 5.81
N GLN A 37 -14.10 -40.02 6.01
CA GLN A 37 -14.97 -38.88 5.69
C GLN A 37 -14.63 -37.64 6.52
N ALA A 38 -14.33 -37.81 7.82
CA ALA A 38 -13.93 -36.71 8.68
C ALA A 38 -12.57 -36.12 8.26
N LEU A 39 -11.63 -36.97 7.83
CA LEU A 39 -10.32 -36.53 7.34
C LEU A 39 -10.46 -35.73 6.04
N ASP A 40 -11.24 -36.22 5.08
CA ASP A 40 -11.49 -35.54 3.80
C ASP A 40 -12.15 -34.18 4.00
N ALA A 41 -13.14 -34.12 4.91
CA ALA A 41 -13.81 -32.86 5.27
C ALA A 41 -12.83 -31.88 5.93
N ALA A 42 -11.98 -32.35 6.86
CA ALA A 42 -10.97 -31.53 7.51
C ALA A 42 -9.92 -31.01 6.51
N GLN A 43 -9.46 -31.86 5.59
CA GLN A 43 -8.49 -31.49 4.56
C GLN A 43 -9.07 -30.45 3.60
N THR A 44 -10.33 -30.61 3.20
CA THR A 44 -11.03 -29.64 2.35
C THR A 44 -11.16 -28.29 3.05
N ALA A 45 -11.58 -28.29 4.31
CA ALA A 45 -11.71 -27.07 5.11
C ALA A 45 -10.36 -26.37 5.32
N ALA A 46 -9.30 -27.14 5.64
CA ALA A 46 -7.95 -26.60 5.79
C ALA A 46 -7.42 -25.99 4.49
N THR A 47 -7.63 -26.68 3.36
CA THR A 47 -7.22 -26.18 2.04
C THR A 47 -7.93 -24.87 1.70
N ALA A 48 -9.25 -24.80 1.93
CA ALA A 48 -10.01 -23.57 1.72
C ALA A 48 -9.53 -22.40 2.58
N GLN A 49 -9.18 -22.67 3.85
CA GLN A 49 -8.61 -21.65 4.74
C GLN A 49 -7.23 -21.19 4.28
N VAL A 50 -6.36 -22.11 3.86
CA VAL A 50 -5.03 -21.75 3.34
C VAL A 50 -5.16 -20.84 2.12
N THR A 51 -6.00 -21.18 1.14
CA THR A 51 -6.22 -20.33 -0.03
C THR A 51 -6.81 -18.96 0.33
N ALA A 52 -7.70 -18.91 1.31
CA ALA A 52 -8.25 -17.64 1.81
C ALA A 52 -7.15 -16.76 2.45
N PHE A 53 -6.27 -17.36 3.26
CA PHE A 53 -5.14 -16.63 3.86
C PHE A 53 -4.13 -16.18 2.81
N GLU A 54 -3.79 -17.01 1.82
CA GLU A 54 -2.91 -16.62 0.71
C GLU A 54 -3.47 -15.41 -0.05
N THR A 55 -4.77 -15.39 -0.30
CA THR A 55 -5.45 -14.25 -0.95
C THR A 55 -5.34 -12.99 -0.09
N GLN A 56 -5.60 -13.10 1.21
CA GLN A 56 -5.48 -11.96 2.14
C GLN A 56 -4.04 -11.44 2.24
N ILE A 57 -3.05 -12.33 2.25
CA ILE A 57 -1.64 -11.95 2.27
C ILE A 57 -1.30 -11.16 0.99
N ALA A 58 -1.69 -11.65 -0.18
CA ALA A 58 -1.44 -10.96 -1.44
C ALA A 58 -2.10 -9.56 -1.50
N GLU A 59 -3.32 -9.42 -0.98
CA GLU A 59 -4.02 -8.14 -0.89
C GLU A 59 -3.32 -7.17 0.07
N LEU A 60 -2.88 -7.66 1.23
CA LEU A 60 -2.12 -6.87 2.21
C LEU A 60 -0.76 -6.45 1.68
N GLU A 61 -0.04 -7.32 0.96
CA GLU A 61 1.24 -7.01 0.33
C GLU A 61 1.09 -5.94 -0.77
N SER A 62 0.04 -6.05 -1.59
CA SER A 62 -0.30 -5.04 -2.60
C SER A 62 -0.61 -3.69 -1.93
N THR A 63 -1.45 -3.69 -0.90
CA THR A 63 -1.82 -2.49 -0.15
C THR A 63 -0.61 -1.85 0.53
N ARG A 64 0.25 -2.67 1.15
CA ARG A 64 1.49 -2.21 1.77
C ARG A 64 2.41 -1.55 0.74
N THR A 65 2.61 -2.18 -0.41
CA THR A 65 3.48 -1.66 -1.47
C THR A 65 2.95 -0.32 -2.01
N ALA A 66 1.63 -0.20 -2.19
CA ALA A 66 1.00 1.04 -2.59
C ALA A 66 1.18 2.17 -1.54
N LEU A 67 0.97 1.85 -0.26
CA LEU A 67 1.17 2.81 0.84
C LEU A 67 2.63 3.24 1.00
N GLU A 68 3.59 2.31 0.84
CA GLU A 68 5.02 2.62 0.86
C GLU A 68 5.41 3.55 -0.29
N ALA A 69 4.87 3.32 -1.51
CA ALA A 69 5.08 4.21 -2.65
C ALA A 69 4.48 5.60 -2.42
N ASP A 70 3.25 5.69 -1.90
CA ASP A 70 2.61 6.98 -1.61
C ASP A 70 3.32 7.74 -0.49
N LYS A 71 3.81 7.04 0.54
CA LYS A 71 4.65 7.63 1.57
C LYS A 71 5.94 8.20 0.98
N ALA A 72 6.62 7.44 0.11
CA ALA A 72 7.85 7.90 -0.55
C ALA A 72 7.59 9.15 -1.42
N ARG A 73 6.51 9.15 -2.20
CA ARG A 73 6.10 10.34 -2.99
C ARG A 73 5.79 11.53 -2.10
N THR A 74 5.09 11.31 -0.98
CA THR A 74 4.73 12.39 -0.04
C THR A 74 5.97 12.99 0.59
N GLN A 75 6.90 12.14 1.04
CA GLN A 75 8.17 12.60 1.60
C GLN A 75 8.96 13.41 0.58
N LEU A 76 9.04 12.92 -0.66
CA LEU A 76 9.73 13.63 -1.73
C LEU A 76 9.08 14.98 -2.06
N ALA A 77 7.74 15.07 -2.05
CA ALA A 77 7.04 16.34 -2.22
C ALA A 77 7.42 17.35 -1.11
N ILE A 78 7.43 16.90 0.15
CA ILE A 78 7.83 17.71 1.30
C ILE A 78 9.29 18.16 1.18
N ASP A 79 10.20 17.23 0.89
CA ASP A 79 11.64 17.51 0.78
C ASP A 79 11.96 18.51 -0.34
N ARG A 80 11.14 18.53 -1.40
CA ARG A 80 11.28 19.45 -2.53
C ARG A 80 10.46 20.73 -2.39
N GLY A 81 9.78 20.92 -1.26
CA GLY A 81 8.95 22.11 -1.00
C GLY A 81 7.76 22.24 -1.93
N LEU A 82 7.31 21.12 -2.53
CA LEU A 82 6.13 21.10 -3.39
C LEU A 82 4.87 21.28 -2.52
N PRO A 83 3.89 22.09 -2.97
CA PRO A 83 2.60 22.15 -2.30
C PRO A 83 1.93 20.76 -2.35
N LEU A 84 1.26 20.33 -1.28
CA LEU A 84 0.58 19.03 -1.27
C LEU A 84 -0.62 18.99 -2.22
N THR A 85 -1.21 20.16 -2.49
CA THR A 85 -2.35 20.32 -3.39
C THR A 85 -2.13 21.51 -4.32
N VAL A 86 -2.40 21.32 -5.61
CA VAL A 86 -2.43 22.36 -6.65
C VAL A 86 -3.82 22.45 -7.25
N LYS A 87 -4.20 23.61 -7.76
CA LYS A 87 -5.43 23.72 -8.55
C LYS A 87 -5.16 23.30 -9.99
N ASP A 88 -6.02 22.46 -10.54
CA ASP A 88 -5.98 22.13 -11.97
C ASP A 88 -6.56 23.27 -12.82
N ALA A 89 -6.62 23.05 -14.14
CA ALA A 89 -7.18 24.03 -15.08
C ALA A 89 -8.68 24.30 -14.87
N ALA A 90 -9.39 23.39 -14.21
CA ALA A 90 -10.79 23.55 -13.83
C ALA A 90 -10.97 24.22 -12.44
N GLY A 91 -9.87 24.45 -11.72
CA GLY A 91 -9.87 25.04 -10.38
C GLY A 91 -10.05 24.02 -9.25
N GLU A 92 -10.05 22.72 -9.54
CA GLU A 92 -10.19 21.62 -8.58
C GLU A 92 -8.84 21.33 -7.89
N SER A 93 -8.88 20.94 -6.62
CA SER A 93 -7.67 20.63 -5.84
C SER A 93 -7.17 19.22 -6.16
N VAL A 94 -5.99 19.13 -6.77
CA VAL A 94 -5.31 17.89 -7.13
C VAL A 94 -4.09 17.69 -6.23
N SER A 95 -3.92 16.47 -5.72
CA SER A 95 -2.76 16.11 -4.90
C SER A 95 -1.49 16.05 -5.74
N VAL A 96 -0.45 16.82 -5.39
CA VAL A 96 0.82 16.81 -6.12
C VAL A 96 1.54 15.47 -5.97
N THR A 97 1.33 14.79 -4.85
CA THR A 97 1.84 13.43 -4.62
C THR A 97 1.39 12.46 -5.71
N SER A 98 0.16 12.62 -6.22
CA SER A 98 -0.39 11.79 -7.30
C SER A 98 0.25 12.07 -8.67
N LEU A 99 0.89 13.24 -8.82
CA LEU A 99 1.59 13.65 -10.04
C LEU A 99 3.05 13.17 -10.07
N ILE A 100 3.60 12.73 -8.93
CA ILE A 100 4.95 12.16 -8.84
C ILE A 100 4.91 10.73 -9.36
N VAL A 101 5.38 10.56 -10.60
CA VAL A 101 5.43 9.27 -11.31
C VAL A 101 6.81 8.63 -11.21
N GLY A 102 6.86 7.31 -11.37
CA GLY A 102 8.09 6.52 -11.31
C GLY A 102 8.00 5.32 -10.37
N GLN A 103 8.65 4.23 -10.76
CA GLN A 103 8.75 3.01 -9.95
C GLN A 103 10.00 2.99 -9.08
N THR A 104 11.07 3.65 -9.51
CA THR A 104 12.32 3.79 -8.74
C THR A 104 12.39 5.16 -8.05
N ASP A 105 13.24 5.26 -7.03
CA ASP A 105 13.45 6.52 -6.32
C ASP A 105 14.06 7.60 -7.22
N ASP A 106 14.93 7.21 -8.16
CA ASP A 106 15.53 8.12 -9.14
C ASP A 106 14.48 8.69 -10.10
N GLU A 107 13.56 7.86 -10.60
CA GLU A 107 12.46 8.31 -11.48
C GLU A 107 11.53 9.28 -10.74
N ARG A 108 11.17 8.95 -9.50
CA ARG A 108 10.34 9.83 -8.66
C ARG A 108 11.04 11.15 -8.40
N ALA A 109 12.33 11.12 -8.08
CA ALA A 109 13.16 12.32 -7.87
C ALA A 109 13.21 13.22 -9.10
N ALA A 110 13.32 12.63 -10.30
CA ALA A 110 13.27 13.36 -11.57
C ALA A 110 11.87 13.95 -11.83
N SER A 111 10.81 13.19 -11.59
CA SER A 111 9.42 13.67 -11.70
C SER A 111 9.14 14.84 -10.75
N ALA A 112 9.54 14.73 -9.49
CA ALA A 112 9.39 15.82 -8.51
C ALA A 112 10.20 17.07 -8.92
N ASN A 113 11.41 16.91 -9.46
CA ASN A 113 12.19 18.05 -9.99
C ASN A 113 11.49 18.73 -11.17
N ALA A 114 10.87 17.96 -12.06
CA ALA A 114 10.08 18.52 -13.16
C ALA A 114 8.87 19.31 -12.64
N LEU A 115 8.20 18.83 -11.59
CA LEU A 115 7.11 19.54 -10.93
C LEU A 115 7.58 20.83 -10.24
N VAL A 116 8.75 20.82 -9.60
CA VAL A 116 9.35 22.03 -9.02
C VAL A 116 9.61 23.07 -10.10
N ALA A 117 10.19 22.66 -11.24
CA ALA A 117 10.44 23.56 -12.36
C ALA A 117 9.14 24.14 -12.92
N LEU A 118 8.10 23.31 -13.07
CA LEU A 118 6.80 23.73 -13.60
C LEU A 118 6.08 24.72 -12.67
N LEU A 119 6.06 24.45 -11.36
CA LEU A 119 5.37 25.29 -10.37
C LEU A 119 6.19 26.53 -10.01
N GLY A 120 7.52 26.43 -9.99
CA GLY A 120 8.44 27.55 -9.76
C GLY A 120 8.52 28.52 -10.94
N SER A 121 8.37 28.03 -12.18
CA SER A 121 8.31 28.87 -13.39
C SER A 121 7.09 29.80 -13.45
N GLY A 122 6.10 29.62 -12.58
CA GLY A 122 4.91 30.47 -12.50
C GLY A 122 5.09 31.77 -11.69
N ALA A 123 6.19 31.93 -10.94
CA ALA A 123 6.38 33.06 -10.03
C ALA A 123 7.14 34.27 -10.64
N ASP A 124 7.87 34.08 -11.74
CA ASP A 124 8.79 35.10 -12.29
C ASP A 124 8.27 35.82 -13.55
N SER A 125 6.98 35.67 -13.89
CA SER A 125 6.37 36.41 -15.01
C SER A 125 5.16 37.23 -14.58
N VAL A 126 5.34 38.08 -13.56
CA VAL A 126 4.56 39.34 -13.51
C VAL A 126 5.26 40.29 -14.47
N PRO A 127 4.65 40.66 -15.62
CA PRO A 127 5.18 41.73 -16.44
C PRO A 127 5.24 42.98 -15.56
N PRO A 128 6.38 43.69 -15.47
CA PRO A 128 6.40 44.97 -14.76
C PRO A 128 5.33 45.86 -15.38
N ASP A 129 4.36 46.26 -14.56
CA ASP A 129 3.27 47.14 -14.97
C ASP A 129 3.87 48.46 -15.49
N PRO A 130 3.70 48.81 -16.78
CA PRO A 130 4.25 50.04 -17.34
C PRO A 130 3.63 51.30 -16.70
N ALA A 131 2.53 51.18 -15.95
CA ALA A 131 1.94 52.28 -15.20
C ALA A 131 2.72 52.63 -13.91
N GLN A 132 3.67 51.81 -13.47
CA GLN A 132 4.51 52.11 -12.30
C GLN A 132 5.78 52.91 -12.63
N SER A 133 6.13 53.07 -13.92
CA SER A 133 7.20 53.98 -14.36
C SER A 133 6.71 55.42 -14.53
N ALA A 134 6.14 56.00 -13.48
CA ALA A 134 5.85 57.44 -13.45
C ALA A 134 5.90 58.00 -12.03
N ALA A 135 7.10 58.44 -11.62
CA ALA A 135 7.43 59.66 -10.83
C ALA A 135 8.54 59.43 -9.76
N PRO A 136 9.18 60.50 -9.27
CA PRO A 136 9.94 61.52 -9.99
C PRO A 136 11.44 61.37 -9.67
N VAL A 137 12.29 61.96 -10.51
CA VAL A 137 13.73 62.06 -10.27
C VAL A 137 13.97 62.77 -8.94
N ALA A 138 14.50 62.05 -7.95
CA ALA A 138 15.04 62.66 -6.74
C ALA A 138 16.25 63.52 -7.12
N ASP A 139 16.07 64.84 -7.01
CA ASP A 139 17.09 65.83 -7.33
C ASP A 139 18.28 65.68 -6.37
N SER A 140 19.34 65.02 -6.85
CA SER A 140 20.56 64.69 -6.09
C SER A 140 21.39 65.92 -5.70
N ARG A 141 20.89 67.14 -5.97
CA ARG A 141 21.50 68.40 -5.54
C ARG A 141 21.14 68.81 -4.12
N ALA A 142 20.03 68.32 -3.56
CA ALA A 142 19.63 68.65 -2.19
C ALA A 142 20.51 67.95 -1.13
N ASP A 143 20.99 66.74 -1.40
CA ASP A 143 21.79 65.95 -0.46
C ASP A 143 23.27 66.39 -0.36
N LEU A 144 23.82 67.05 -1.38
CA LEU A 144 25.19 67.58 -1.33
C LEU A 144 25.33 68.83 -0.46
N ALA A 145 24.25 69.61 -0.28
CA ALA A 145 24.27 70.81 0.55
C ALA A 145 24.28 70.49 2.06
N ASN A 146 23.70 69.34 2.47
CA ASN A 146 23.66 68.93 3.88
C ASN A 146 24.95 68.25 4.35
N ALA A 147 25.78 67.74 3.44
CA ALA A 147 27.08 67.15 3.72
C ALA A 147 28.21 68.19 3.90
N PHE A 148 28.04 69.41 3.38
CA PHE A 148 29.08 70.45 3.46
C PHE A 148 29.01 71.31 4.74
N PHE A 149 27.83 71.46 5.36
CA PHE A 149 27.65 72.27 6.58
C PHE A 149 27.85 71.49 7.90
N THR A 150 27.89 70.15 7.86
CA THR A 150 28.13 69.31 9.05
C THR A 150 29.61 69.00 9.31
N ALA A 151 30.51 69.37 8.39
CA ALA A 151 31.96 69.15 8.53
C ALA A 151 32.74 70.40 8.99
N ALA A 152 32.07 71.52 9.31
CA ALA A 152 32.71 72.80 9.65
C ALA A 152 32.21 73.43 10.97
N GLY A 153 31.78 72.62 11.94
CA GLY A 153 31.18 73.14 13.19
C GLY A 153 31.24 72.20 14.39
N ALA A 154 32.37 71.54 14.60
CA ALA A 154 32.69 70.89 15.88
C ALA A 154 34.18 71.10 16.19
N GLU A 155 34.53 72.33 16.59
CA GLU A 155 35.55 72.55 17.62
C GLU A 155 34.91 72.40 19.01
#